data_AF-A0A6B3FTT2-F1
#
_entry.id   AF-A0A6B3FTT2-F1
#
_cell.length_a   1.000
_cell.length_b   1.000
_cell.length_c   1.000
_cell.angle_alpha   90.00
_cell.angle_beta   90.00
_cell.angle_gamma   90.00
#
_symmetry.space_group_name_H-M   'P 1'
#
loop_
_entity.id
_entity.type
_entity.pdbx_description
1 polymer ?
#
loop_
_entity_poly.entity_id
_entity_poly.type
_entity_poly.pdbx_seq_one_letter_code
_entity_poly.pdbx_strand_id
1 'polypeptide(L)' 'KPKRVLPVAELPKTRSGKIMRRLLRDVAENRELGDVTTLTDSSVMDLITTQLPASSSDED' A
#
# COMPACT_ATOMS: atom_id res chain seq x y z
N LYS A 1 -2.80 -13.96 14.83
CA LYS A 1 -3.81 -12.92 14.46
C LYS A 1 -3.06 -11.72 13.89
N PRO A 2 -3.54 -11.04 12.82
CA PRO A 2 -2.84 -9.87 12.28
C PRO A 2 -2.75 -8.76 13.33
N LYS A 3 -1.59 -8.07 13.39
CA LYS A 3 -1.38 -6.92 14.29
C LYS A 3 -2.27 -5.73 13.91
N ARG A 4 -2.47 -5.50 12.60
CA ARG A 4 -3.26 -4.39 12.05
C ARG A 4 -4.00 -4.84 10.78
N VAL A 5 -5.21 -4.32 10.59
CA VAL A 5 -6.03 -4.51 9.38
C VAL A 5 -6.53 -3.15 8.92
N LEU A 6 -6.24 -2.78 7.68
CA LEU A 6 -6.70 -1.54 7.06
C LEU A 6 -7.69 -1.88 5.94
N PRO A 7 -8.99 -1.59 6.10
CA PRO A 7 -9.94 -1.73 5.00
C PRO A 7 -9.67 -0.64 3.97
N VAL A 8 -9.57 -1.03 2.70
CA VAL A 8 -9.35 -0.13 1.57
C VAL A 8 -10.35 -0.43 0.46
N ALA A 9 -10.74 0.58 -0.31
CA ALA A 9 -11.69 0.42 -1.41
C ALA A 9 -11.12 -0.43 -2.56
N GLU A 10 -9.81 -0.31 -2.81
CA GLU A 10 -9.14 -1.02 -3.90
C GLU A 10 -7.67 -1.35 -3.53
N LEU A 11 -7.17 -2.43 -4.15
CA LEU A 11 -5.76 -2.85 -4.05
C LEU A 11 -5.00 -2.47 -5.32
N PRO A 12 -3.69 -2.16 -5.20
CA PRO A 12 -2.86 -1.84 -6.35
C PRO A 12 -2.73 -3.09 -7.22
N LYS A 13 -3.34 -3.06 -8.41
CA LYS A 13 -3.36 -4.17 -9.37
C LYS A 13 -2.69 -3.76 -10.69
N THR A 14 -1.93 -4.67 -11.28
CA THR A 14 -1.42 -4.53 -12.65
C THR A 14 -2.56 -4.58 -13.67
N ARG A 15 -2.29 -4.20 -14.92
CA ARG A 15 -3.25 -4.34 -16.05
C ARG A 15 -3.73 -5.78 -16.29
N SER A 16 -2.98 -6.76 -15.79
CA SER A 16 -3.35 -8.19 -15.81
C SER A 16 -4.12 -8.65 -14.55
N GLY A 17 -4.46 -7.74 -13.64
CA GLY A 17 -5.19 -8.02 -12.42
C GLY A 17 -4.35 -8.55 -11.26
N LYS A 18 -3.02 -8.68 -11.41
CA LYS A 18 -2.15 -9.15 -10.33
C LYS A 18 -1.98 -8.05 -9.27
N ILE A 19 -2.15 -8.41 -8.00
CA ILE A 19 -1.92 -7.49 -6.88
C ILE A 19 -0.42 -7.23 -6.72
N MET A 20 -0.01 -5.96 -6.77
CA MET A 20 1.37 -5.51 -6.54
C MET A 20 1.67 -5.39 -5.05
N ARG A 21 1.83 -6.53 -4.38
CA ARG A 21 2.11 -6.59 -2.94
C ARG A 21 3.41 -5.88 -2.53
N ARG A 22 4.37 -5.74 -3.44
CA ARG A 22 5.61 -4.99 -3.20
C ARG A 22 5.31 -3.55 -2.79
N LEU A 23 4.42 -2.86 -3.50
CA LEU A 23 4.07 -1.47 -3.22
C LEU A 23 3.36 -1.33 -1.88
N LEU A 24 2.51 -2.29 -1.51
CA LEU A 24 1.89 -2.33 -0.17
C LEU A 24 2.93 -2.46 0.94
N ARG A 25 4.01 -3.23 0.70
CA ARG A 25 5.13 -3.34 1.64
C ARG A 25 5.91 -2.03 1.72
N ASP A 26 6.19 -1.40 0.59
CA ASP A 26 6.92 -0.14 0.53
C ASP A 26 6.19 0.94 1.35
N VAL A 27 4.87 1.06 1.19
CA VAL A 27 4.03 1.97 2.00
C VAL A 27 4.03 1.59 3.48
N ALA A 28 3.86 0.32 3.81
CA ALA A 28 3.81 -0.13 5.21
C ALA A 28 5.14 0.06 5.95
N GLU A 29 6.26 0.02 5.24
CA GLU A 29 7.62 0.22 5.75
C GLU A 29 8.09 1.70 5.61
N ASN A 30 7.20 2.62 5.20
CA ASN A 30 7.52 4.04 4.92
C ASN A 30 8.72 4.22 3.97
N ARG A 31 8.85 3.35 2.96
CA ARG A 31 9.89 3.42 1.92
C ARG A 31 9.39 4.16 0.69
N GLU A 32 10.33 4.70 -0.08
CA GLU A 32 10.02 5.27 -1.39
C GLU A 32 9.37 4.22 -2.30
N LEU A 33 8.31 4.63 -3.00
CA LEU A 33 7.62 3.77 -3.95
C LEU A 33 8.52 3.50 -5.15
N GLY A 34 8.80 2.21 -5.42
CA GLY A 34 9.43 1.83 -6.68
C GLY A 34 8.48 1.96 -7.88
N ASP A 35 8.79 1.29 -8.99
CA ASP A 35 8.01 1.41 -10.24
C ASP A 35 6.50 1.11 -10.07
N VAL A 36 5.68 2.07 -10.48
CA VAL A 36 4.20 2.04 -10.46
C VAL A 36 3.58 2.06 -11.86
N THR A 37 4.38 2.13 -12.94
CA THR A 37 3.91 2.30 -14.32
C THR A 37 3.07 1.14 -14.86
N THR A 38 3.17 -0.02 -14.21
CA THR A 38 2.44 -1.24 -14.56
C THR A 38 1.07 -1.34 -13.88
N LEU A 39 0.77 -0.45 -12.92
CA LEU A 39 -0.55 -0.36 -12.30
C LEU A 39 -1.61 0.01 -13.33
N THR A 40 -2.80 -0.53 -13.11
CA THR A 40 -4.00 -0.10 -13.84
C THR A 40 -4.39 1.31 -13.43
N ASP A 41 -4.28 1.60 -12.13
CA ASP A 41 -4.55 2.90 -11.54
C ASP A 41 -3.48 3.20 -10.48
N SER A 42 -2.70 4.25 -10.71
CA SER A 42 -1.66 4.70 -9.78
C SER A 42 -2.23 5.49 -8.60
N SER A 43 -3.42 6.09 -8.73
CA SER A 43 -4.04 6.89 -7.66
C SER A 43 -4.41 6.08 -6.42
N VAL A 44 -4.58 4.75 -6.58
CA VAL A 44 -4.77 3.81 -5.49
C VAL A 44 -3.64 3.88 -4.46
N MET A 45 -2.41 4.17 -4.88
CA MET A 45 -1.28 4.30 -3.96
C MET A 45 -1.40 5.52 -3.05
N ASP A 46 -1.89 6.64 -3.59
CA ASP A 46 -2.10 7.87 -2.82
C ASP A 46 -3.24 7.68 -1.80
N LEU A 47 -4.31 6.99 -2.20
CA LEU A 47 -5.43 6.65 -1.32
C LEU A 47 -5.00 5.77 -0.15
N ILE A 48 -4.16 4.77 -0.39
CA ILE A 48 -3.65 3.86 0.63
C ILE A 48 -2.70 4.61 1.58
N THR A 49 -1.80 5.43 1.04
CA THR A 49 -0.83 6.21 1.83
C THR A 49 -1.53 7.23 2.72
N THR A 50 -2.58 7.89 2.20
CA THR A 50 -3.39 8.84 2.98
C THR A 50 -4.15 8.17 4.13
N GLN A 51 -4.62 6.94 3.93
CA GLN A 51 -5.34 6.17 4.96
C GLN A 51 -4.41 5.44 5.91
N LEU A 52 -3.10 5.40 5.64
CA LEU A 52 -2.15 4.78 6.53
C LEU A 52 -2.06 5.65 7.80
N PRO A 53 -2.45 5.14 8.97
CA PRO A 53 -2.25 5.89 10.20
C PRO A 53 -0.74 6.09 10.38
N ALA A 54 -0.33 7.32 10.68
CA ALA A 54 1.04 7.65 11.05
C ALA A 54 1.49 6.59 12.06
N SER A 55 2.61 5.92 11.77
CA SER A 55 3.17 4.90 12.64
C SER A 55 3.39 5.51 14.01
N SER A 56 2.46 5.27 14.93
CA SER A 56 2.75 5.28 16.35
C SER A 56 3.86 4.25 16.50
N SER A 57 5.07 4.74 16.79
CA SER A 57 6.20 3.91 17.17
C SER A 57 5.69 2.90 18.19
N ASP A 58 5.57 1.65 17.76
CA ASP A 58 5.34 0.54 18.68
C ASP A 58 6.65 0.40 19.46
N GLU A 59 6.82 1.20 20.54
CA GLU A 59 7.68 0.82 21.65
C GLU A 59 7.05 -0.45 22.28
N ASP A 60 7.91 -1.44 22.55
CA ASP A 60 7.60 -2.85 22.88
C ASP A 60 6.41 -3.12 23.84
#